data_AF-A0A0F9FZQ7-F1
#
_entry.id   AF-A0A0F9FZQ7-F1
#
_cell.length_a   1.000
_cell.length_b   1.000
_cell.length_c   1.000
_cell.angle_alpha   90.00
_cell.angle_beta   90.00
_cell.angle_gamma   90.00
#
_symmetry.space_group_name_H-M   'P 1'
#
loop_
_entity.id
_entity.type
_entity.pdbx_description
1 polymer ?
#
loop_
_entity_poly.entity_id
_entity_poly.type
_entity_poly.pdbx_seq_one_letter_code
_entity_poly.pdbx_strand_id
1 'polypeptide(L)' 'MFACEHYNVIPDIMTIGKGLSSGYFPISATIVKPKVYEAFLGPTHKQAFMHGQTYQGHPLGCAVALKDTEIMDEISYE' A
#
# COMPACT_ATOMS: atom_id res chain seq x y z
N MET A 1 -8.96 -8.28 -8.98
CA MET A 1 -7.68 -8.33 -8.25
C MET A 1 -7.89 -8.30 -6.74
N PHE A 2 -8.65 -7.33 -6.21
CA PHE A 2 -8.90 -7.21 -4.76
C PHE A 2 -10.33 -7.61 -4.35
N ALA A 3 -10.54 -7.99 -3.09
CA ALA A 3 -11.86 -8.35 -2.57
C ALA A 3 -12.89 -7.20 -2.67
N CYS A 4 -12.43 -5.94 -2.64
CA CYS A 4 -13.32 -4.79 -2.80
C CYS A 4 -14.02 -4.77 -4.17
N GLU A 5 -13.41 -5.30 -5.22
CA GLU A 5 -14.06 -5.46 -6.54
C GLU A 5 -15.20 -6.47 -6.47
N HIS A 6 -15.00 -7.60 -5.79
CA HIS A 6 -16.01 -8.64 -5.62
C HIS A 6 -17.26 -8.12 -4.89
N TYR A 7 -17.06 -7.24 -3.91
CA TYR A 7 -18.15 -6.64 -3.13
C TYR A 7 -18.62 -5.28 -3.65
N ASN A 8 -18.12 -4.83 -4.81
CA ASN A 8 -18.42 -3.50 -5.37
C ASN A 8 -18.23 -2.34 -4.37
N VAL A 9 -17.13 -2.38 -3.60
CA VAL A 9 -16.75 -1.39 -2.61
C VAL A 9 -15.64 -0.51 -3.16
N ILE A 10 -15.79 0.81 -3.02
CA ILE A 10 -14.75 1.79 -3.39
C ILE A 10 -14.18 2.43 -2.12
N PRO A 11 -13.11 1.87 -1.53
CA PRO A 11 -12.61 2.33 -0.24
C PRO A 11 -12.00 3.72 -0.32
N ASP A 12 -12.14 4.51 0.75
CA ASP A 12 -11.38 5.75 0.95
C ASP A 12 -9.96 5.47 1.49
N ILE A 13 -9.81 4.36 2.22
CA ILE A 13 -8.56 3.82 2.77
C ILE A 13 -8.55 2.31 2.54
N MET A 14 -7.47 1.77 1.97
CA MET A 14 -7.26 0.34 1.74
C MET A 14 -5.92 -0.08 2.33
N THR A 15 -5.90 -1.22 3.02
CA THR A 15 -4.67 -1.79 3.62
C THR A 15 -4.26 -3.04 2.85
N ILE A 16 -2.96 -3.12 2.55
CA ILE A 16 -2.35 -4.27 1.87
C ILE A 16 -1.06 -4.68 2.58
N GLY A 17 -0.65 -5.94 2.40
CA GLY A 17 0.48 -6.61 3.05
C GLY A 17 0.42 -8.08 2.66
N LYS A 18 0.89 -9.01 3.50
CA LYS A 18 0.85 -10.47 3.23
C LYS A 18 1.30 -10.82 1.81
N GLY A 19 0.35 -11.08 0.90
CA GLY A 19 0.59 -11.33 -0.52
C GLY A 19 1.13 -10.15 -1.32
N LEU A 20 1.41 -9.00 -0.70
CA LEU A 20 2.19 -7.92 -1.32
C LEU A 20 3.65 -8.32 -1.55
N SER A 21 4.17 -9.27 -0.77
CA SER A 21 5.53 -9.79 -0.92
C SER A 21 5.59 -11.31 -0.81
N SER A 22 4.43 -11.98 -0.88
CA SER A 22 4.26 -13.42 -0.63
C SER A 22 5.04 -14.01 0.56
N GLY A 23 5.31 -13.20 1.59
CA GLY A 23 6.07 -13.61 2.78
C GLY A 23 7.60 -13.57 2.65
N TYR A 24 8.15 -13.13 1.51
CA TYR A 24 9.61 -13.02 1.30
C TYR A 24 10.26 -11.89 2.09
N PHE A 25 9.54 -10.79 2.33
CA PHE A 25 10.04 -9.67 3.14
C PHE A 25 8.89 -8.94 3.86
N PRO A 26 9.06 -8.47 5.11
CA PRO A 26 8.03 -7.69 5.81
C PRO A 26 7.75 -6.35 5.10
N ILE A 27 6.58 -6.23 4.46
CA ILE A 27 6.11 -4.98 3.87
C ILE A 27 4.58 -4.91 3.91
N SER A 28 4.07 -3.70 4.12
CA SER A 28 2.65 -3.36 4.05
C SER A 28 2.50 -1.96 3.48
N ALA A 29 1.33 -1.64 2.95
CA ALA A 29 1.01 -0.31 2.48
C ALA A 29 -0.42 0.06 2.88
N THR A 30 -0.62 1.35 3.13
CA THR A 30 -1.95 1.97 3.30
C THR A 30 -2.16 2.90 2.12
N ILE A 31 -3.13 2.57 1.28
CA ILE A 31 -3.51 3.32 0.09
C ILE A 31 -4.69 4.20 0.46
N VAL A 32 -4.61 5.48 0.15
CA VAL A 32 -5.63 6.46 0.54
C VAL A 32 -6.04 7.33 -0.65
N LYS A 33 -7.29 7.80 -0.65
CA LYS A 33 -7.71 8.82 -1.61
C LYS A 33 -7.03 10.16 -1.30
N PRO A 34 -6.83 11.04 -2.31
CA PRO A 34 -6.24 12.37 -2.12
C PRO A 34 -6.91 13.17 -0.99
N LYS A 35 -8.25 13.16 -0.89
CA LYS A 35 -8.99 13.86 0.18
C LYS A 35 -8.53 13.48 1.60
N VAL A 36 -8.11 12.23 1.80
CA VAL A 36 -7.64 11.72 3.10
C VAL A 36 -6.18 12.13 3.32
N TYR A 37 -5.34 12.03 2.28
CA TYR A 37 -3.96 12.48 2.32
C TYR A 37 -3.84 13.99 2.60
N GLU A 38 -4.63 14.83 1.94
CA GLU A 38 -4.64 16.28 2.18
C GLU A 38 -5.04 16.62 3.63
N ALA A 39 -5.97 15.86 4.21
CA ALA A 39 -6.34 16.02 5.61
C ALA A 39 -5.18 15.69 6.57
N PHE A 40 -4.27 14.80 6.18
CA PHE A 40 -3.05 14.50 6.96
C PHE A 40 -2.02 15.62 6.86
N LEU A 41 -1.94 16.35 5.75
CA LEU A 41 -1.04 17.49 5.64
C LEU A 41 -1.50 18.66 6.51
N GLY A 42 -2.81 18.83 6.68
CA GLY A 42 -3.39 19.95 7.41
C GLY A 42 -3.07 21.30 6.76
N PRO A 43 -3.65 22.41 7.27
CA PRO A 43 -3.40 23.73 6.70
C PRO A 43 -2.03 24.31 7.11
N THR A 44 -1.39 23.75 8.15
CA THR A 44 -0.06 24.15 8.60
C THR A 44 0.75 22.94 9.06
N HIS A 45 2.09 23.05 9.06
CA HIS A 45 2.97 21.97 9.52
C HIS A 45 2.70 21.54 10.98
N LYS A 46 2.24 22.46 11.84
CA LYS A 46 1.87 22.14 13.24
C LYS A 46 0.60 21.30 13.35
N GLN A 47 -0.23 21.32 12.32
CA GLN A 47 -1.49 20.56 12.23
C GLN A 47 -1.35 19.33 11.34
N ALA A 48 -0.19 19.16 10.68
CA ALA A 48 0.10 17.97 9.91
C ALA A 48 0.21 16.76 10.84
N PHE A 49 -0.42 15.66 10.46
CA PHE A 49 -0.17 14.36 11.05
C PHE A 49 1.12 13.77 10.49
N MET A 50 2.23 14.11 11.14
CA MET A 50 3.55 13.63 10.79
C MET A 50 3.70 12.16 11.22
N HIS A 51 3.42 11.24 10.30
CA HIS A 51 3.55 9.80 10.51
C HIS A 51 4.68 9.22 9.66
N GLY A 52 5.57 8.51 10.33
CA GLY A 52 6.70 7.84 9.70
C GLY A 52 7.18 6.68 10.57
N GLN A 53 7.58 5.59 9.94
CA GLN A 53 8.27 4.48 10.60
C GLN A 53 9.74 4.47 10.17
N THR A 54 10.64 4.00 11.02
CA THR A 54 12.08 3.90 10.71
C THR A 54 12.36 3.18 9.40
N TYR A 55 11.57 2.14 9.09
CA TYR A 55 11.70 1.33 7.88
C TYR A 55 10.61 1.62 6.83
N GLN A 56 9.90 2.75 6.94
CA GLN A 56 8.91 3.13 5.94
C GLN A 56 9.59 3.32 4.58
N GLY A 57 9.07 2.64 3.55
CA GLY A 57 9.66 2.69 2.21
C GLY A 57 10.99 1.95 2.09
N HIS A 58 11.24 0.93 2.92
CA HIS A 58 12.50 0.16 2.89
C HIS A 58 12.78 -0.38 1.46
N PRO A 59 13.91 -0.01 0.81
CA PRO A 59 14.17 -0.32 -0.59
C PRO A 59 14.09 -1.82 -0.92
N LEU A 60 14.64 -2.68 -0.06
CA LEU A 60 14.57 -4.13 -0.25
C LEU A 60 13.13 -4.66 -0.24
N GLY A 61 12.28 -4.16 0.67
CA GLY A 61 10.88 -4.57 0.73
C GLY A 61 10.12 -4.15 -0.52
N CYS A 62 10.38 -2.93 -1.02
CA CYS A 62 9.79 -2.45 -2.27
C CYS A 62 10.23 -3.28 -3.47
N ALA A 63 11.52 -3.63 -3.57
CA ALA A 63 12.04 -4.47 -4.67
C ALA A 63 11.41 -5.87 -4.66
N VAL A 64 11.27 -6.48 -3.48
CA VAL A 64 10.60 -7.77 -3.32
C VAL A 64 9.13 -7.66 -3.73
N ALA A 65 8.40 -6.65 -3.28
CA ALA A 65 6.98 -6.47 -3.60
C ALA A 65 6.73 -6.24 -5.10
N LEU A 66 7.60 -5.47 -5.75
CA LEU A 66 7.56 -5.28 -7.21
C LEU A 66 7.75 -6.61 -7.93
N LYS A 67 8.78 -7.37 -7.56
CA LYS A 67 9.05 -8.63 -8.25
C LYS A 67 7.97 -9.69 -8.00
N ASP A 68 7.41 -9.72 -6.79
CA ASP A 68 6.29 -10.59 -6.44
C ASP A 68 5.05 -10.28 -7.30
N THR A 69 4.71 -8.99 -7.45
CA THR A 69 3.58 -8.56 -8.29
C THR A 69 3.79 -8.93 -9.76
N GLU A 70 5.01 -8.73 -10.29
CA GLU A 70 5.36 -9.16 -11.65
C GLU A 70 5.12 -10.67 -11.87
N ILE A 71 5.59 -11.50 -10.94
CA ILE A 71 5.41 -12.96 -11.02
C ILE A 71 3.93 -13.35 -10.91
N MET A 72 3.18 -12.69 -10.01
CA MET A 72 1.74 -12.93 -9.88
C MET A 72 0.98 -12.59 -11.17
N ASP A 73 1.35 -11.49 -11.84
CA ASP A 73 0.78 -11.14 -13.13
C ASP A 73 1.14 -12.19 -14.18
N GLU A 74 2.42 -12.58 -14.31
CA GLU A 74 2.88 -13.62 -15.25
C GLU A 74 2.09 -14.93 -15.11
N ILE A 75 1.90 -15.41 -13.88
CA ILE A 75 1.15 -16.65 -13.59
C ILE A 75 -0.35 -16.49 -13.88
N SER A 76 -0.92 -15.30 -13.67
CA SER A 76 -2.37 -15.08 -13.82
C SER A 76 -2.83 -15.02 -15.30
N TYR A 77 -1.90 -14.93 -16.25
CA TYR A 77 -2.18 -14.97 -17.69
C TYR A 77 -1.98 -16.37 -18.30
N GLU A 78 -1.57 -17.37 -17.51
CA GLU A 78 -1.62 -18.81 -17.86
C GLU A 78 -2.95 -19.46 -17.41
#